data_AF-A0A9Q4GCP8-F1
#
_entry.id   AF-A0A9Q4GCP8-F1
#
_cell.length_a   1.000
_cell.length_b   1.000
_cell.length_c   1.000
_cell.angle_alpha   90.00
_cell.angle_beta   90.00
_cell.angle_gamma   90.00
#
_symmetry.space_group_name_H-M   'P 1'
#
loop_
_entity.id
_entity.type
_entity.pdbx_description
1 polymer ?
#
loop_
_entity_poly.entity_id
_entity_poly.type
_entity_poly.pdbx_seq_one_letter_code
_entity_poly.pdbx_strand_id
1 'polypeptide(L)'
;MKNLNSSFIRFLVIWYAVFQMAHLTFLLRAAQLLIQYKIFVFPASPPADGWHWQAGNFLIAMGIMDALNIVLTLVFVWGYFANSRWRLIVGLLNLSVMMYSAIVYAIGTITDGAWGPNILEYMAMALTFIPVIVLFFEFLIMGLKGRFYESYGDGLDFD
;
A
#
# COMPACT_ATOMS: atom_id res chain seq x y z
N MET A 1 -21.88 -11.75 1.19
CA MET A 1 -20.83 -11.35 0.21
C MET A 1 -21.16 -9.95 -0.29
N LYS A 2 -20.15 -9.08 -0.44
CA LYS A 2 -20.37 -7.64 -0.57
C LYS A 2 -20.32 -7.21 -2.05
N ASN A 3 -21.25 -6.35 -2.46
CA ASN A 3 -21.20 -5.65 -3.75
C ASN A 3 -19.94 -4.75 -3.78
N LEU A 4 -19.30 -4.58 -4.95
CA LEU A 4 -18.17 -3.65 -5.10
C LEU A 4 -18.54 -2.24 -4.65
N ASN A 5 -19.81 -1.85 -4.82
CA ASN A 5 -20.35 -0.57 -4.37
C ASN A 5 -20.91 -0.59 -2.95
N SER A 6 -20.68 -1.66 -2.18
CA SER A 6 -21.11 -1.71 -0.78
C SER A 6 -20.40 -0.65 0.05
N SER A 7 -21.09 -0.13 1.07
CA SER A 7 -20.52 0.88 1.99
C SER A 7 -19.23 0.41 2.65
N PHE A 8 -19.05 -0.91 2.86
CA PHE A 8 -17.84 -1.47 3.42
C PHE A 8 -16.64 -1.40 2.47
N ILE A 9 -16.78 -1.82 1.21
CA ILE A 9 -15.68 -1.70 0.23
C ILE A 9 -15.34 -0.23 0.01
N ARG A 10 -16.37 0.64 -0.08
CA ARG A 10 -16.17 2.08 -0.18
C ARG A 10 -15.38 2.62 1.02
N PHE A 11 -15.70 2.21 2.24
CA PHE A 11 -14.94 2.57 3.44
C PHE A 11 -13.47 2.12 3.33
N LEU A 12 -13.21 0.87 2.91
CA LEU A 12 -11.86 0.36 2.75
C LEU A 12 -11.04 1.11 1.69
N VAL A 13 -11.66 1.49 0.56
CA VAL A 13 -10.99 2.30 -0.48
C VAL A 13 -10.67 3.70 0.05
N ILE A 14 -11.59 4.33 0.80
CA ILE A 14 -11.33 5.63 1.44
C ILE A 14 -10.20 5.50 2.45
N TRP A 15 -10.22 4.48 3.30
CA TRP A 15 -9.16 4.20 4.25
C TRP A 15 -7.82 4.06 3.54
N TYR A 16 -7.77 3.27 2.46
CA TYR A 16 -6.56 3.06 1.70
C TYR A 16 -6.03 4.36 1.06
N ALA A 17 -6.91 5.22 0.55
CA ALA A 17 -6.54 6.54 0.07
C ALA A 17 -5.93 7.41 1.18
N VAL A 18 -6.58 7.47 2.34
CA VAL A 18 -6.08 8.23 3.50
C VAL A 18 -4.73 7.69 3.97
N PHE A 19 -4.59 6.37 4.06
CA PHE A 19 -3.36 5.69 4.43
C PHE A 19 -2.21 6.07 3.46
N GLN A 20 -2.43 6.00 2.15
CA GLN A 20 -1.39 6.36 1.18
C GLN A 20 -1.05 7.85 1.18
N MET A 21 -2.02 8.73 1.44
CA MET A 21 -1.74 10.16 1.60
C MET A 21 -0.90 10.44 2.84
N ALA A 22 -1.21 9.78 3.97
CA ALA A 22 -0.37 9.85 5.17
C ALA A 22 1.04 9.30 4.87
N HIS A 23 1.13 8.17 4.20
CA HIS A 23 2.40 7.57 3.78
C HIS A 23 3.24 8.52 2.92
N LEU A 24 2.61 9.21 1.96
CA LEU A 24 3.28 10.22 1.13
C LEU A 24 3.89 11.33 1.97
N THR A 25 3.19 11.81 3.00
CA THR A 25 3.75 12.86 3.88
C THR A 25 4.99 12.39 4.62
N PHE A 26 5.01 11.13 5.09
CA PHE A 26 6.19 10.54 5.72
C PHE A 26 7.36 10.38 4.73
N LEU A 27 7.08 9.91 3.51
CA LEU A 27 8.11 9.77 2.47
C LEU A 27 8.71 11.12 2.06
N LEU A 28 7.87 12.15 1.86
CA LEU A 28 8.35 13.50 1.55
C LEU A 28 9.20 14.08 2.68
N ARG A 29 8.79 13.87 3.93
CA ARG A 29 9.56 14.29 5.10
C ARG A 29 10.90 13.57 5.20
N ALA A 30 10.90 12.24 5.01
CA ALA A 30 12.12 11.43 5.02
C ALA A 30 13.08 11.86 3.89
N ALA A 31 12.56 12.07 2.68
CA ALA A 31 13.34 12.56 1.54
C ALA A 31 13.94 13.95 1.82
N GLN A 32 13.17 14.87 2.38
CA GLN A 32 13.66 16.20 2.76
C GLN A 32 14.83 16.09 3.76
N LEU A 33 14.67 15.30 4.82
CA LEU A 33 15.69 15.14 5.87
C LEU A 33 16.95 14.44 5.34
N LEU A 34 16.78 13.45 4.48
CA LEU A 34 17.89 12.75 3.82
C LEU A 34 18.69 13.69 2.91
N ILE A 35 18.01 14.53 2.12
CA ILE A 35 18.67 15.46 1.21
C ILE A 35 19.42 16.54 2.00
N GLN A 36 18.77 17.15 2.99
CA GLN A 36 19.29 18.31 3.73
C GLN A 36 20.34 17.94 4.77
N TYR A 37 20.11 16.87 5.54
CA TYR A 37 20.90 16.55 6.73
C TYR A 37 21.64 15.22 6.62
N LYS A 38 21.41 14.45 5.54
CA LYS A 38 21.90 13.07 5.40
C LYS A 38 21.41 12.16 6.52
N ILE A 39 20.28 12.51 7.15
CA ILE A 39 19.65 11.72 8.20
C ILE A 39 18.57 10.85 7.56
N PHE A 40 18.68 9.56 7.79
CA PHE A 40 17.66 8.60 7.40
C PHE A 40 16.61 8.49 8.50
N VAL A 41 15.37 8.88 8.20
CA VAL A 41 14.27 8.87 9.17
C VAL A 41 13.14 8.02 8.64
N PHE A 42 12.63 7.13 9.48
CA PHE A 42 11.54 6.22 9.18
C PHE A 42 10.48 6.34 10.30
N PRO A 43 9.18 6.08 10.03
CA PRO A 43 8.16 6.15 11.08
C PRO A 43 8.42 5.25 12.29
N ALA A 44 9.07 4.10 12.05
CA ALA A 44 9.62 3.26 13.11
C ALA A 44 11.14 3.38 13.20
N SER A 45 11.63 3.25 14.42
CA SER A 45 13.01 3.42 14.82
C SER A 45 13.91 2.34 14.21
N PRO A 46 15.18 2.68 13.93
CA PRO A 46 16.18 1.73 13.46
C PRO A 46 16.56 0.70 14.55
N PRO A 47 17.33 -0.34 14.20
CA PRO A 47 18.07 -1.14 15.18
C PRO A 47 18.92 -0.25 16.10
N ALA A 48 19.31 -0.77 17.27
CA ALA A 48 20.09 -0.02 18.26
C ALA A 48 21.43 0.53 17.70
N ASP A 49 22.07 -0.24 16.82
CA ASP A 49 23.34 0.13 16.17
C ASP A 49 23.13 0.93 14.87
N GLY A 50 21.88 1.28 14.54
CA GLY A 50 21.49 1.91 13.29
C GLY A 50 21.24 0.91 12.14
N TRP A 51 20.89 1.43 10.97
CA TRP A 51 20.72 0.62 9.76
C TRP A 51 22.08 0.24 9.18
N HIS A 52 22.26 -1.03 8.81
CA HIS A 52 23.38 -1.39 7.94
C HIS A 52 23.32 -0.64 6.61
N TRP A 53 24.47 -0.32 6.02
CA TRP A 53 24.55 0.42 4.74
C TRP A 53 23.67 -0.19 3.63
N GLN A 54 23.66 -1.52 3.53
CA GLN A 54 22.84 -2.23 2.54
C GLN A 54 21.35 -2.09 2.83
N ALA A 55 20.93 -2.19 4.10
CA ALA A 55 19.55 -2.00 4.51
C ALA A 55 19.08 -0.56 4.26
N GLY A 56 19.93 0.43 4.54
CA GLY A 56 19.64 1.84 4.25
C GLY A 56 19.36 2.10 2.77
N ASN A 57 20.21 1.61 1.87
CA ASN A 57 19.98 1.74 0.42
C ASN A 57 18.72 1.00 -0.05
N PHE A 58 18.48 -0.19 0.50
CA PHE A 58 17.27 -0.95 0.23
C PHE A 58 16.01 -0.17 0.63
N LEU A 59 15.98 0.41 1.83
CA LEU A 59 14.83 1.20 2.31
C LEU A 59 14.63 2.49 1.50
N ILE A 60 15.71 3.12 1.02
CA ILE A 60 15.60 4.28 0.11
C ILE A 60 14.94 3.84 -1.21
N ALA A 61 15.39 2.74 -1.81
CA ALA A 61 14.80 2.21 -3.03
C ALA A 61 13.32 1.84 -2.83
N MET A 62 12.99 1.22 -1.69
CA MET A 62 11.61 0.92 -1.29
C MET A 62 10.76 2.19 -1.20
N GLY A 63 11.25 3.25 -0.53
CA GLY A 63 10.53 4.51 -0.43
C GLY A 63 10.25 5.17 -1.78
N ILE A 64 11.16 5.04 -2.74
CA ILE A 64 10.94 5.50 -4.13
C ILE A 64 9.83 4.67 -4.80
N MET A 65 9.88 3.33 -4.66
CA MET A 65 8.85 2.44 -5.20
C MET A 65 7.48 2.68 -4.57
N ASP A 66 7.44 2.94 -3.28
CA ASP A 66 6.21 3.29 -2.56
C ASP A 66 5.64 4.63 -3.05
N ALA A 67 6.49 5.64 -3.31
CA ALA A 67 6.04 6.89 -3.91
C ALA A 67 5.39 6.68 -5.30
N LEU A 68 5.98 5.82 -6.14
CA LEU A 68 5.37 5.43 -7.42
C LEU A 68 4.05 4.67 -7.22
N ASN A 69 4.00 3.78 -6.23
CA ASN A 69 2.79 3.02 -5.92
C ASN A 69 1.67 3.91 -5.35
N ILE A 70 2.00 5.00 -4.65
CA ILE A 70 1.03 6.00 -4.21
C ILE A 70 0.37 6.67 -5.42
N VAL A 71 1.12 7.02 -6.47
CA VAL A 71 0.55 7.55 -7.72
C VAL A 71 -0.44 6.56 -8.33
N LEU A 72 -0.06 5.28 -8.41
CA LEU A 72 -0.96 4.23 -8.90
C LEU A 72 -2.20 4.07 -8.00
N THR A 73 -2.05 4.28 -6.69
CA THR A 73 -3.18 4.27 -5.76
C THR A 73 -4.15 5.41 -6.04
N LEU A 74 -3.67 6.62 -6.34
CA LEU A 74 -4.53 7.74 -6.70
C LEU A 74 -5.32 7.44 -7.98
N VAL A 75 -4.69 6.83 -8.98
CA VAL A 75 -5.36 6.36 -10.20
C VAL A 75 -6.43 5.32 -9.87
N PHE A 76 -6.09 4.33 -9.03
CA PHE A 76 -7.06 3.33 -8.56
C PHE A 76 -8.27 3.97 -7.85
N VAL A 77 -8.03 4.84 -6.87
CA VAL A 77 -9.07 5.49 -6.08
C VAL A 77 -9.97 6.35 -6.97
N TRP A 78 -9.37 7.12 -7.88
CA TRP A 78 -10.13 7.88 -8.88
C TRP A 78 -10.98 6.96 -9.76
N GLY A 79 -10.39 5.91 -10.33
CA GLY A 79 -11.11 4.94 -11.16
C GLY A 79 -12.24 4.23 -10.43
N TYR A 80 -12.05 3.95 -9.13
CA TYR A 80 -13.07 3.36 -8.27
C TYR A 80 -14.28 4.28 -8.12
N PHE A 81 -14.07 5.55 -7.77
CA PHE A 81 -15.16 6.53 -7.60
C PHE A 81 -15.77 6.99 -8.92
N ALA A 82 -14.99 7.03 -10.00
CA ALA A 82 -15.46 7.31 -11.35
C ALA A 82 -16.17 6.10 -12.00
N ASN A 83 -16.32 4.98 -11.29
CA ASN A 83 -16.95 3.76 -11.79
C ASN A 83 -16.31 3.27 -13.14
N SER A 84 -14.99 3.40 -13.27
CA SER A 84 -14.23 3.10 -14.49
C SER A 84 -14.00 1.60 -14.72
N ARG A 85 -13.96 1.14 -15.99
CA ARG A 85 -13.88 -0.29 -16.39
C ARG A 85 -12.65 -1.00 -15.88
N TRP A 86 -11.55 -0.28 -15.80
CA TRP A 86 -10.25 -0.78 -15.40
C TRP A 86 -10.04 -0.77 -13.87
N ARG A 87 -10.98 -0.25 -13.06
CA ARG A 87 -10.77 -0.03 -11.62
C ARG A 87 -10.40 -1.31 -10.85
N LEU A 88 -10.94 -2.45 -11.26
CA LEU A 88 -10.68 -3.73 -10.61
C LEU A 88 -9.28 -4.26 -10.95
N ILE A 89 -8.88 -4.17 -12.22
CA ILE A 89 -7.55 -4.61 -12.68
C ILE A 89 -6.47 -3.72 -12.05
N VAL A 90 -6.64 -2.39 -12.14
CA VAL A 90 -5.70 -1.43 -11.57
C VAL A 90 -5.66 -1.56 -10.05
N GLY A 91 -6.81 -1.73 -9.39
CA GLY A 91 -6.89 -1.97 -7.95
C GLY A 91 -6.17 -3.24 -7.53
N LEU A 92 -6.38 -4.36 -8.21
CA LEU A 92 -5.71 -5.63 -7.88
C LEU A 92 -4.21 -5.55 -8.11
N LEU A 93 -3.76 -4.93 -9.21
CA LEU A 93 -2.34 -4.70 -9.49
C LEU A 93 -1.71 -3.84 -8.38
N ASN A 94 -2.33 -2.71 -8.05
CA ASN A 94 -1.82 -1.79 -7.04
C ASN A 94 -1.77 -2.42 -5.64
N LEU A 95 -2.83 -3.12 -5.24
CA LEU A 95 -2.87 -3.81 -3.95
C LEU A 95 -1.85 -4.97 -3.91
N SER A 96 -1.60 -5.65 -5.03
CA SER A 96 -0.57 -6.69 -5.11
C SER A 96 0.84 -6.11 -4.92
N VAL A 97 1.15 -4.99 -5.56
CA VAL A 97 2.42 -4.26 -5.37
C VAL A 97 2.56 -3.82 -3.92
N MET A 98 1.49 -3.31 -3.30
CA MET A 98 1.51 -2.90 -1.91
C MET A 98 1.75 -4.09 -0.96
N MET A 99 1.08 -5.22 -1.17
CA MET A 99 1.28 -6.43 -0.37
C MET A 99 2.71 -6.97 -0.50
N TYR A 100 3.25 -6.98 -1.73
CA TYR A 100 4.64 -7.34 -1.97
C TYR A 100 5.59 -6.41 -1.21
N SER A 101 5.41 -5.09 -1.37
CA SER A 101 6.24 -4.07 -0.68
C SER A 101 6.22 -4.28 0.85
N ALA A 102 5.04 -4.47 1.44
CA ALA A 102 4.90 -4.71 2.87
C ALA A 102 5.62 -5.98 3.36
N ILE A 103 5.56 -7.07 2.60
CA ILE A 103 6.25 -8.33 2.94
C ILE A 103 7.76 -8.14 2.86
N VAL A 104 8.27 -7.56 1.77
CA VAL A 104 9.72 -7.36 1.61
C VAL A 104 10.26 -6.38 2.66
N TYR A 105 9.50 -5.33 2.97
CA TYR A 105 9.80 -4.41 4.08
C TYR A 105 9.88 -5.14 5.42
N ALA A 106 8.88 -5.96 5.74
CA ALA A 106 8.87 -6.72 7.00
C ALA A 106 10.07 -7.66 7.10
N ILE A 107 10.38 -8.42 6.04
CA ILE A 107 11.55 -9.30 6.01
C ILE A 107 12.83 -8.49 6.23
N GLY A 108 13.04 -7.42 5.46
CA GLY A 108 14.26 -6.61 5.55
C GLY A 108 14.48 -6.02 6.94
N THR A 109 13.43 -5.49 7.56
CA THR A 109 13.52 -4.89 8.90
C THR A 109 13.65 -5.90 10.03
N ILE A 110 13.06 -7.09 9.89
CA ILE A 110 13.27 -8.21 10.83
C ILE A 110 14.71 -8.70 10.74
N THR A 111 15.24 -8.89 9.53
CA THR A 111 16.61 -9.39 9.33
C THR A 111 17.69 -8.42 9.82
N ASP A 112 17.40 -7.11 9.82
CA ASP A 112 18.30 -6.10 10.38
C ASP A 112 18.18 -5.95 11.92
N GLY A 113 17.27 -6.70 12.56
CA GLY A 113 17.08 -6.68 14.00
C GLY A 113 16.28 -5.48 14.53
N ALA A 114 15.61 -4.72 13.66
CA ALA A 114 14.94 -3.47 14.05
C ALA A 114 13.71 -3.68 14.95
N TRP A 115 13.09 -4.86 14.86
CA TRP A 115 11.85 -5.20 15.59
C TRP A 115 12.06 -5.45 17.07
N GLY A 116 13.21 -6.03 17.47
CA GLY A 116 13.48 -6.39 18.87
C GLY A 116 13.35 -5.20 19.83
N PRO A 117 14.13 -4.12 19.63
CA PRO A 117 14.06 -2.95 20.49
C PRO A 117 12.80 -2.09 20.28
N ASN A 118 12.14 -2.19 19.12
CA ASN A 118 11.07 -1.26 18.71
C ASN A 118 9.73 -1.95 18.39
N ILE A 119 9.45 -3.11 19.00
CA ILE A 119 8.34 -3.99 18.60
C ILE A 119 6.99 -3.27 18.48
N LEU A 120 6.69 -2.34 19.40
CA LEU A 120 5.41 -1.61 19.41
C LEU A 120 5.25 -0.70 18.20
N GLU A 121 6.33 -0.08 17.72
CA GLU A 121 6.30 0.81 16.56
C GLU A 121 6.02 0.03 15.27
N TYR A 122 6.72 -1.10 15.10
CA TYR A 122 6.52 -2.00 13.97
C TYR A 122 5.13 -2.66 13.98
N MET A 123 4.64 -3.06 15.16
CA MET A 123 3.28 -3.57 15.30
C MET A 123 2.23 -2.50 15.01
N ALA A 124 2.41 -1.26 15.46
CA ALA A 124 1.48 -0.17 15.15
C ALA A 124 1.36 0.05 13.63
N MET A 125 2.48 0.07 12.92
CA MET A 125 2.46 0.13 11.45
C MET A 125 1.72 -1.07 10.83
N ALA A 126 2.04 -2.30 11.26
CA ALA A 126 1.38 -3.51 10.76
C ALA A 126 -0.14 -3.48 11.00
N LEU A 127 -0.58 -3.00 12.18
CA LEU A 127 -2.00 -2.89 12.51
C LEU A 127 -2.72 -1.87 11.63
N THR A 128 -2.13 -0.71 11.35
CA THR A 128 -2.73 0.28 10.43
C THR A 128 -2.91 -0.24 9.01
N PHE A 129 -2.17 -1.29 8.65
CA PHE A 129 -2.22 -1.92 7.34
C PHE A 129 -3.33 -2.98 7.21
N ILE A 130 -3.95 -3.43 8.32
CA ILE A 130 -5.00 -4.48 8.31
C ILE A 130 -6.14 -4.18 7.32
N PRO A 131 -6.73 -2.97 7.27
CA PRO A 131 -7.83 -2.72 6.33
C PRO A 131 -7.38 -2.82 4.86
N VAL A 132 -6.10 -2.57 4.56
CA VAL A 132 -5.54 -2.73 3.20
C VAL A 132 -5.45 -4.22 2.84
N ILE A 133 -5.07 -5.07 3.79
CA ILE A 133 -5.06 -6.54 3.61
C ILE A 133 -6.48 -7.03 3.33
N VAL A 134 -7.48 -6.56 4.09
CA VAL A 134 -8.88 -6.92 3.85
C VAL A 134 -9.34 -6.46 2.47
N LEU A 135 -8.99 -5.24 2.06
CA LEU A 135 -9.31 -4.71 0.73
C LEU A 135 -8.69 -5.57 -0.40
N PHE A 136 -7.43 -5.96 -0.23
CA PHE A 136 -6.73 -6.85 -1.17
C PHE A 136 -7.49 -8.17 -1.36
N PHE A 137 -7.89 -8.84 -0.28
CA PHE A 137 -8.63 -10.09 -0.39
C PHE A 137 -10.01 -9.92 -1.04
N GLU A 138 -10.73 -8.85 -0.73
CA GLU A 138 -12.01 -8.56 -1.39
C GLU A 138 -11.83 -8.38 -2.91
N PHE A 139 -10.81 -7.63 -3.35
CA PHE A 139 -10.50 -7.44 -4.77
C PHE A 139 -10.02 -8.75 -5.43
N LEU A 140 -9.19 -9.53 -4.76
CA LEU A 140 -8.71 -10.82 -5.24
C LEU A 140 -9.87 -11.80 -5.45
N ILE A 141 -10.77 -11.92 -4.47
CA ILE A 141 -11.94 -12.80 -4.55
C ILE A 141 -12.89 -12.35 -5.68
N MET A 142 -13.10 -11.03 -5.84
CA MET A 142 -13.90 -10.51 -6.95
C MET A 142 -13.27 -10.82 -8.31
N GLY A 143 -11.94 -10.69 -8.42
CA GLY A 143 -11.21 -11.02 -9.64
C GLY A 143 -11.26 -12.51 -9.99
N LEU A 144 -11.02 -13.39 -9.01
CA LEU A 144 -11.08 -14.86 -9.20
C LEU A 144 -12.47 -15.36 -9.61
N LYS A 145 -13.53 -14.62 -9.28
CA LYS A 145 -14.90 -14.94 -9.67
C LYS A 145 -15.32 -14.38 -11.03
N GLY A 146 -14.40 -13.78 -11.79
CA GLY A 146 -14.69 -13.24 -13.12
C GLY A 146 -15.54 -11.95 -13.10
N ARG A 147 -15.69 -11.30 -11.94
CA ARG A 147 -16.57 -10.12 -11.79
C ARG A 147 -15.97 -8.81 -12.30
N PHE A 148 -14.94 -8.88 -13.13
CA PHE A 148 -14.32 -7.71 -13.76
C PHE A 148 -15.34 -6.93 -14.61
N TYR A 149 -16.30 -7.65 -15.20
CA TYR A 149 -17.21 -7.10 -16.20
C TYR A 149 -18.67 -7.02 -15.74
N GLU A 150 -19.08 -7.81 -14.74
CA GLU A 150 -20.48 -7.86 -14.23
C GLU A 150 -21.04 -6.52 -13.72
N SER A 151 -20.18 -5.54 -13.40
CA SER A 151 -20.65 -4.21 -12.94
C SER A 151 -21.08 -3.25 -14.05
N TYR A 152 -20.89 -3.64 -15.32
CA TYR A 152 -21.35 -2.90 -16.50
C TYR A 152 -22.59 -3.60 -17.02
N GLY A 153 -23.75 -3.32 -16.41
CA GLY A 153 -25.00 -4.04 -16.68
C GLY A 153 -25.18 -4.37 -18.17
N ASP A 154 -25.19 -5.68 -18.44
CA ASP A 154 -25.72 -6.51 -19.54
C ASP A 154 -26.03 -5.90 -20.92
N GLY A 155 -25.51 -4.73 -21.27
CA GLY A 155 -25.93 -3.97 -22.45
C GLY A 155 -24.92 -3.90 -23.58
N LEU A 156 -23.78 -4.58 -23.46
CA LEU A 156 -22.78 -4.65 -24.53
C LEU A 156 -22.31 -6.10 -24.66
N ASP A 157 -23.11 -6.88 -25.37
CA ASP A 157 -22.63 -8.07 -26.04
C ASP A 157 -21.44 -7.64 -26.92
N PHE A 158 -20.26 -8.16 -26.61
CA PHE A 158 -19.10 -8.01 -27.48
C PHE A 158 -19.19 -9.13 -28.52
N ASP A 159 -19.77 -8.79 -29.68
CA ASP A 159 -19.50 -9.49 -30.94
C ASP A 159 -18.03 -9.31 -31.36
#